data_AF-A0A6L8QCB0-F1
#
_entry.id   AF-A0A6L8QCB0-F1
#
_cell.length_a   1.000
_cell.length_b   1.000
_cell.length_c   1.000
_cell.angle_alpha   90.00
_cell.angle_beta   90.00
_cell.angle_gamma   90.00
#
_symmetry.space_group_name_H-M   'P 1'
#
loop_
_entity.id
_entity.type
_entity.pdbx_description
1 polymer ?
#
loop_
_entity_poly.entity_id
_entity_poly.type
_entity_poly.pdbx_seq_one_letter_code
_entity_poly.pdbx_strand_id
1 'polypeptide(L)'
;MGNEKSRFLKRDDGTIYDSLTSVTWMSNDSRLDLDKEVSYAETEEYIKKMNDNKLGGYDDWRLPTVHEASSIFEKEKLNKDFKGGDIHLDSVFPLGANNCTWTSSTRGKEAQILFYVNGCAYWYDKEDKTISHGVRLVRRDNN
;
A
#
# COMPACT_ATOMS: atom_id res chain seq x y z
N MET A 1 -16.59 27.04 -13.06
CA MET A 1 -16.40 26.01 -12.02
C MET A 1 -15.44 24.99 -12.60
N GLY A 2 -14.19 24.98 -12.15
CA GLY A 2 -13.17 24.09 -12.71
C GLY A 2 -13.50 22.65 -12.38
N ASN A 3 -13.50 21.78 -13.38
CA ASN A 3 -13.51 20.33 -13.19
C ASN A 3 -12.23 19.96 -12.44
N GLU A 4 -12.28 19.80 -11.12
CA GLU A 4 -11.20 19.14 -10.39
C GLU A 4 -11.16 17.68 -10.88
N LYS A 5 -10.09 17.32 -11.59
CA LYS A 5 -9.81 15.93 -11.90
C LYS A 5 -9.54 15.21 -10.58
N SER A 6 -10.28 14.13 -10.32
CA SER A 6 -9.99 13.24 -9.19
C SER A 6 -8.54 12.76 -9.29
N ARG A 7 -7.77 12.93 -8.21
CA ARG A 7 -6.37 12.48 -8.12
C ARG A 7 -6.28 10.97 -8.39
N PHE A 8 -7.18 10.22 -7.76
CA PHE A 8 -7.25 8.77 -7.86
C PHE A 8 -8.29 8.36 -8.89
N LEU A 9 -7.89 7.46 -9.79
CA LEU A 9 -8.76 6.82 -10.76
C LEU A 9 -8.82 5.32 -10.46
N LYS A 10 -9.90 4.90 -9.80
CA LYS A 10 -10.19 3.49 -9.59
C LYS A 10 -10.62 2.86 -10.92
N ARG A 11 -10.05 1.71 -11.24
CA ARG A 11 -10.35 0.93 -12.44
C ARG A 11 -11.09 -0.36 -12.04
N ASP A 12 -11.84 -0.94 -12.96
CA ASP A 12 -12.60 -2.18 -12.73
C ASP A 12 -11.71 -3.43 -12.63
N ASP A 13 -10.42 -3.27 -12.90
CA ASP A 13 -9.38 -4.32 -12.90
C ASP A 13 -8.74 -4.55 -11.52
N GLY A 14 -9.25 -3.87 -10.48
CA GLY A 14 -8.73 -3.96 -9.11
C GLY A 14 -7.57 -3.01 -8.82
N THR A 15 -7.29 -2.04 -9.70
CA THR A 15 -6.22 -1.06 -9.53
C THR A 15 -6.71 0.37 -9.33
N ILE A 16 -5.85 1.21 -8.76
CA ILE A 16 -6.11 2.63 -8.53
C ILE A 16 -4.91 3.44 -9.04
N TYR A 17 -5.11 4.21 -10.10
CA TYR A 17 -4.08 5.10 -10.63
C TYR A 17 -4.01 6.39 -9.82
N ASP A 18 -2.82 6.76 -9.33
CA ASP A 18 -2.55 8.03 -8.67
C ASP A 18 -1.89 9.00 -9.66
N SER A 19 -2.65 10.00 -10.11
CA SER A 19 -2.16 11.01 -11.06
C SER A 19 -1.10 11.95 -10.48
N LEU A 20 -0.98 12.06 -9.15
CA LEU A 20 0.05 12.91 -8.52
C LEU A 20 1.44 12.29 -8.63
N THR A 21 1.55 10.98 -8.38
CA THR A 21 2.82 10.25 -8.36
C THR A 21 3.07 9.45 -9.64
N SER A 22 2.06 9.36 -10.51
CA SER A 22 2.07 8.54 -11.74
C SER A 22 2.41 7.08 -11.47
N VAL A 23 1.84 6.54 -10.39
CA VAL A 23 1.93 5.12 -10.03
C VAL A 23 0.54 4.52 -9.98
N THR A 24 0.46 3.22 -10.21
CA THR A 24 -0.77 2.46 -10.05
C THR A 24 -0.65 1.61 -8.78
N TRP A 25 -1.62 1.75 -7.89
CA TRP A 25 -1.75 1.00 -6.64
C TRP A 25 -2.65 -0.21 -6.86
N MET A 26 -2.36 -1.31 -6.17
CA MET A 26 -3.39 -2.31 -5.93
C MET A 26 -4.50 -1.71 -5.06
N SER A 27 -5.76 -1.98 -5.41
CA SER A 27 -6.90 -1.53 -4.60
C SER A 27 -6.89 -2.20 -3.24
N ASN A 28 -6.70 -3.53 -3.20
CA ASN A 28 -6.52 -4.28 -1.97
C ASN A 28 -5.07 -4.22 -1.49
N ASP A 29 -4.87 -4.32 -0.18
CA ASP A 29 -3.58 -4.60 0.43
C ASP A 29 -3.49 -6.08 0.83
N SER A 30 -2.33 -6.49 1.34
CA SER A 30 -2.10 -7.87 1.77
C SER A 30 -3.09 -8.35 2.84
N ARG A 31 -3.63 -7.44 3.66
CA ARG A 31 -4.62 -7.82 4.67
C ARG A 31 -5.94 -8.22 4.01
N LEU A 32 -6.44 -7.44 3.07
CA LEU A 32 -7.68 -7.78 2.36
C LEU A 32 -7.54 -9.05 1.51
N ASP A 33 -6.35 -9.29 0.94
CA ASP A 33 -6.12 -10.43 0.06
C ASP A 33 -5.79 -11.74 0.79
N LEU A 34 -5.20 -11.67 1.99
CA LEU A 34 -4.73 -12.85 2.74
C LEU A 34 -5.47 -13.08 4.06
N ASP A 35 -6.28 -12.13 4.51
CA ASP A 35 -6.87 -12.05 5.86
C ASP A 35 -5.84 -12.24 7.00
N LYS A 36 -4.60 -11.83 6.75
CA LYS A 36 -3.52 -11.80 7.74
C LYS A 36 -2.57 -10.63 7.47
N GLU A 37 -1.79 -10.30 8.50
CA GLU A 37 -0.62 -9.43 8.35
C GLU A 37 0.57 -10.27 7.86
N VAL A 38 1.58 -9.62 7.28
CA VAL A 38 2.78 -10.28 6.74
C VAL A 38 4.05 -9.72 7.34
N SER A 39 4.99 -10.58 7.69
CA SER A 39 6.35 -10.20 8.03
C SER A 39 7.10 -9.65 6.82
N TYR A 40 8.21 -8.95 7.03
CA TYR A 40 8.99 -8.40 5.91
C TYR A 40 9.45 -9.50 4.93
N ALA A 41 9.86 -10.66 5.45
CA ALA A 41 10.27 -11.81 4.63
C ALA A 41 9.12 -12.38 3.77
N GLU A 42 7.90 -12.39 4.29
CA GLU A 42 6.72 -12.85 3.54
C GLU A 42 6.28 -11.86 2.45
N THR A 43 6.79 -10.63 2.45
CA THR A 43 6.42 -9.64 1.42
C THR A 43 6.88 -10.06 0.02
N GLU A 44 8.04 -10.72 -0.10
CA GLU A 44 8.56 -11.22 -1.37
C GLU A 44 7.65 -12.30 -1.96
N GLU A 45 7.16 -13.22 -1.12
CA GLU A 45 6.21 -14.26 -1.53
C GLU A 45 4.88 -13.64 -1.98
N TYR A 46 4.39 -12.63 -1.24
CA TYR A 46 3.17 -11.92 -1.61
C TYR A 46 3.32 -11.19 -2.95
N ILE A 47 4.43 -10.47 -3.17
CA ILE A 47 4.74 -9.80 -4.44
C ILE A 47 4.78 -10.81 -5.58
N LYS A 48 5.50 -11.91 -5.40
CA LYS A 48 5.60 -12.98 -6.40
C LYS A 48 4.22 -13.52 -6.75
N LYS A 49 3.39 -13.81 -5.75
CA LYS A 49 2.02 -14.29 -5.95
C LYS A 49 1.18 -13.31 -6.76
N MET A 50 1.24 -12.02 -6.44
CA MET A 50 0.46 -11.00 -7.16
C MET A 50 0.93 -10.81 -8.60
N ASN A 51 2.23 -10.93 -8.85
CA ASN A 51 2.80 -10.88 -10.19
C ASN A 51 2.45 -12.13 -11.02
N ASP A 52 2.50 -13.31 -10.42
CA ASP A 52 2.09 -14.57 -11.08
C ASP A 52 0.58 -14.54 -11.44
N ASN A 53 -0.25 -13.95 -10.57
CA ASN A 53 -1.69 -13.80 -10.80
C ASN A 53 -2.04 -12.73 -11.84
N LYS A 54 -1.09 -11.88 -12.24
CA LYS A 54 -1.28 -10.76 -13.17
C LYS A 54 -2.46 -9.86 -12.79
N LEU A 55 -2.55 -9.45 -11.52
CA LEU A 55 -3.62 -8.54 -11.09
C LEU A 55 -3.61 -7.26 -11.96
N GLY A 56 -4.77 -6.86 -12.48
CA GLY A 56 -4.86 -5.73 -13.41
C GLY A 56 -4.22 -5.98 -14.79
N GLY A 57 -3.83 -7.23 -15.11
CA GLY A 57 -3.04 -7.56 -16.29
C GLY A 57 -1.54 -7.32 -16.12
N TYR A 58 -1.07 -7.13 -14.89
CA TYR A 58 0.28 -6.62 -14.59
C TYR A 58 1.11 -7.59 -13.72
N ASP A 59 2.40 -7.73 -14.03
CA ASP A 59 3.34 -8.66 -13.38
C ASP A 59 4.61 -7.98 -12.81
N ASP A 60 4.56 -6.67 -12.61
CA ASP A 60 5.64 -5.81 -12.11
C ASP A 60 5.27 -5.06 -10.81
N TRP A 61 4.36 -5.63 -10.02
CA TRP A 61 4.05 -5.16 -8.67
C TRP A 61 5.28 -5.24 -7.77
N ARG A 62 5.45 -4.21 -6.93
CA ARG A 62 6.56 -4.08 -5.98
C ARG A 62 6.10 -3.39 -4.70
N LEU A 63 6.96 -3.43 -3.67
CA LEU A 63 6.79 -2.56 -2.51
C LEU A 63 6.82 -1.08 -2.92
N PRO A 64 6.04 -0.23 -2.24
CA PRO A 64 6.13 1.20 -2.41
C PRO A 64 7.41 1.72 -1.75
N THR A 65 7.95 2.79 -2.28
CA THR A 65 8.91 3.61 -1.54
C THR A 65 8.18 4.33 -0.39
N VAL A 66 8.93 4.80 0.62
CA VAL A 66 8.33 5.60 1.70
C VAL A 66 7.66 6.87 1.19
N HIS A 67 8.18 7.49 0.12
CA HIS A 67 7.58 8.69 -0.47
C HIS A 67 6.25 8.37 -1.17
N GLU A 68 6.19 7.27 -1.93
CA GLU A 68 4.93 6.80 -2.53
C GLU A 68 3.90 6.47 -1.45
N ALA A 69 4.29 5.70 -0.43
CA ALA A 69 3.40 5.36 0.67
C ALA A 69 2.93 6.63 1.41
N SER A 70 3.82 7.59 1.67
CA SER A 70 3.48 8.84 2.36
C SER A 70 2.60 9.73 1.50
N SER A 71 2.67 9.63 0.18
CA SER A 71 1.88 10.46 -0.73
C SER A 71 0.39 10.16 -0.66
N ILE A 72 -0.02 8.95 -0.28
CA ILE A 72 -1.43 8.56 -0.18
C ILE A 72 -2.02 8.78 1.23
N PHE A 73 -1.18 9.16 2.20
CA PHE A 73 -1.67 9.67 3.49
C PHE A 73 -2.26 11.07 3.29
N GLU A 74 -3.53 11.22 3.63
CA GLU A 74 -4.26 12.49 3.51
C GLU A 74 -4.98 12.79 4.83
N LYS A 75 -4.40 13.68 5.64
CA LYS A 75 -4.88 13.99 7.00
C LYS A 75 -6.37 14.33 7.10
N GLU A 76 -6.92 15.01 6.09
CA GLU A 76 -8.33 15.42 6.07
C GLU A 76 -9.29 14.32 5.59
N LYS A 77 -8.75 13.21 5.09
CA LYS A 77 -9.53 12.03 4.69
C LYS A 77 -9.62 11.04 5.84
N LEU A 78 -10.70 10.27 5.84
CA LEU A 78 -10.97 9.25 6.84
C LEU A 78 -11.45 7.98 6.16
N ASN A 79 -10.83 6.87 6.55
CA ASN A 79 -11.16 5.51 6.16
C ASN A 79 -11.00 4.59 7.38
N LYS A 80 -11.42 3.33 7.29
CA LYS A 80 -11.40 2.38 8.41
C LYS A 80 -10.46 1.22 8.14
N ASP A 81 -9.59 0.92 9.10
CA ASP A 81 -8.76 -0.28 9.08
C ASP A 81 -9.57 -1.56 9.40
N PHE A 82 -8.94 -2.72 9.31
CA PHE A 82 -9.56 -4.02 9.63
C PHE A 82 -10.05 -4.18 11.08
N LYS A 83 -9.61 -3.32 12.01
CA LYS A 83 -10.06 -3.28 13.41
C LYS A 83 -11.14 -2.21 13.63
N GLY A 84 -11.55 -1.48 12.59
CA GLY A 84 -12.46 -0.34 12.70
C GLY A 84 -11.80 0.95 13.22
N GLY A 85 -10.48 0.97 13.32
CA GLY A 85 -9.67 2.14 13.65
C GLY A 85 -9.63 3.13 12.50
N ASP A 86 -9.45 4.41 12.84
CA ASP A 86 -9.36 5.50 11.88
C ASP A 86 -7.99 5.54 11.20
N ILE A 87 -8.00 5.60 9.87
CA ILE A 87 -6.82 5.80 9.02
C ILE A 87 -7.08 6.92 8.02
N HIS A 88 -6.03 7.63 7.65
CA HIS A 88 -6.10 8.81 6.81
C HIS A 88 -5.78 8.48 5.35
N LEU A 89 -6.70 7.76 4.71
CA LEU A 89 -6.66 7.41 3.28
C LEU A 89 -7.95 7.89 2.61
N ASP A 90 -7.88 8.19 1.32
CA ASP A 90 -9.08 8.48 0.52
C ASP A 90 -10.02 7.25 0.46
N SER A 91 -11.33 7.48 0.37
CA SER A 91 -12.35 6.42 0.36
C SER A 91 -12.37 5.61 -0.94
N VAL A 92 -11.61 6.01 -1.96
CA VAL A 92 -11.31 5.19 -3.14
C VAL A 92 -10.64 3.87 -2.75
N PHE A 93 -9.86 3.87 -1.67
CA PHE A 93 -9.26 2.68 -1.09
C PHE A 93 -10.30 1.92 -0.25
N PRO A 94 -10.32 0.58 -0.33
CA PRO A 94 -11.30 -0.24 0.39
C PRO A 94 -11.17 -0.09 1.91
N LEU A 95 -12.32 -0.18 2.58
CA LEU A 95 -12.42 -0.34 4.02
C LEU A 95 -11.80 -1.68 4.43
N GLY A 96 -11.28 -1.76 5.67
CA GLY A 96 -10.73 -3.00 6.22
C GLY A 96 -9.30 -3.30 5.78
N ALA A 97 -8.63 -2.35 5.12
CA ALA A 97 -7.20 -2.43 4.87
C ALA A 97 -6.40 -2.39 6.18
N ASN A 98 -5.12 -2.72 6.11
CA ASN A 98 -4.20 -2.49 7.21
C ASN A 98 -3.98 -0.98 7.44
N ASN A 99 -3.62 -0.63 8.67
CA ASN A 99 -3.34 0.75 9.04
C ASN A 99 -1.92 1.20 8.69
N CYS A 100 -1.12 0.33 8.09
CA CYS A 100 0.25 0.60 7.71
C CYS A 100 0.67 -0.23 6.49
N THR A 101 1.79 0.17 5.87
CA THR A 101 2.42 -0.61 4.78
C THR A 101 3.92 -0.74 5.00
N TRP A 102 4.46 -1.94 4.79
CA TRP A 102 5.89 -2.08 4.53
C TRP A 102 6.29 -1.31 3.27
N THR A 103 7.54 -0.85 3.25
CA THR A 103 8.11 -0.12 2.12
C THR A 103 9.40 -0.79 1.65
N SER A 104 9.87 -0.42 0.46
CA SER A 104 11.16 -0.85 -0.09
C SER A 104 12.36 -0.18 0.59
N SER A 105 12.15 0.77 1.50
CA SER A 105 13.23 1.47 2.19
C SER A 105 13.85 0.56 3.25
N THR A 106 15.12 0.19 3.07
CA THR A 106 15.89 -0.64 4.01
C THR A 106 17.16 0.05 4.48
N ARG A 107 17.58 -0.20 5.72
CA ARG A 107 18.91 0.16 6.23
C ARG A 107 19.46 -0.98 7.10
N GLY A 108 20.57 -1.59 6.67
CA GLY A 108 21.11 -2.77 7.33
C GLY A 108 20.07 -3.89 7.49
N LYS A 109 19.76 -4.22 8.74
CA LYS A 109 18.76 -5.23 9.11
C LYS A 109 17.33 -4.68 9.21
N GLU A 110 17.13 -3.38 9.06
CA GLU A 110 15.81 -2.78 9.22
C GLU A 110 15.13 -2.48 7.89
N ALA A 111 13.81 -2.53 7.89
CA ALA A 111 12.92 -2.06 6.84
C ALA A 111 11.93 -1.03 7.39
N GLN A 112 11.45 -0.13 6.53
CA GLN A 112 10.62 0.99 6.97
C GLN A 112 9.12 0.67 6.85
N ILE A 113 8.47 0.88 7.98
CA ILE A 113 7.06 1.12 8.30
C ILE A 113 6.48 2.44 7.83
N LEU A 114 5.39 2.55 7.05
CA LEU A 114 4.57 3.78 7.08
C LEU A 114 3.21 3.51 7.70
N PHE A 115 2.80 4.31 8.70
CA PHE A 115 1.50 4.23 9.33
C PHE A 115 0.53 5.30 8.81
N TYR A 116 -0.63 4.87 8.33
CA TYR A 116 -1.70 5.74 7.85
C TYR A 116 -2.53 6.37 8.97
N VAL A 117 -2.31 5.96 10.22
CA VAL A 117 -2.92 6.58 11.41
C VAL A 117 -2.33 7.97 11.69
N ASN A 118 -1.05 8.17 11.42
CA ASN A 118 -0.34 9.42 11.77
C ASN A 118 0.61 9.94 10.67
N GLY A 119 0.73 9.24 9.54
CA GLY A 119 1.61 9.60 8.43
C GLY A 119 3.10 9.44 8.75
N CYS A 120 3.45 8.81 9.87
CA CYS A 120 4.83 8.67 10.32
C CYS A 120 5.43 7.35 9.85
N ALA A 121 6.74 7.39 9.60
CA ALA A 121 7.51 6.24 9.18
C ALA A 121 8.51 5.79 10.24
N TYR A 122 8.55 4.49 10.53
CA TYR A 122 9.41 3.90 11.58
C TYR A 122 10.21 2.72 11.03
N TRP A 123 11.35 2.45 11.64
CA TRP A 123 12.24 1.36 11.24
C TRP A 123 12.02 0.14 12.14
N TYR A 124 11.91 -1.02 11.53
CA TYR A 124 11.73 -2.29 12.22
C TYR A 124 12.71 -3.33 11.68
N ASP A 125 13.15 -4.24 12.54
CA ASP A 125 14.00 -5.36 12.11
C ASP A 125 13.24 -6.25 11.13
N LYS A 126 13.82 -6.48 9.95
CA LYS A 126 13.23 -7.24 8.86
C LYS A 126 13.35 -8.76 9.06
N GLU A 127 14.23 -9.19 9.96
CA GLU A 127 14.44 -10.60 10.34
C GLU A 127 13.51 -11.00 11.51
N ASP A 128 12.89 -10.04 12.19
CA ASP A 128 11.93 -10.29 13.28
C ASP A 128 10.57 -10.73 12.74
N LYS A 129 10.32 -12.04 12.83
CA LYS A 129 9.05 -12.66 12.40
C LYS A 129 7.86 -12.37 13.31
N THR A 130 8.08 -11.76 14.49
CA THR A 130 6.98 -11.34 15.37
C THR A 130 6.35 -10.03 14.92
N ILE A 131 7.03 -9.28 14.04
CA ILE A 131 6.56 -8.02 13.47
C ILE A 131 5.91 -8.34 12.12
N SER A 132 4.59 -8.30 12.10
CA SER A 132 3.78 -8.50 10.90
C SER A 132 2.86 -7.31 10.68
N HIS A 133 2.81 -6.82 9.46
CA HIS A 133 2.06 -5.62 9.07
C HIS A 133 1.48 -5.74 7.66
N GLY A 134 0.75 -4.72 7.21
CA GLY A 134 0.19 -4.67 5.87
C GLY A 134 1.22 -4.38 4.79
N VAL A 135 0.87 -4.71 3.54
CA VAL A 135 1.60 -4.30 2.34
C VAL A 135 0.62 -3.90 1.26
N ARG A 136 0.74 -2.66 0.77
CA ARG A 136 0.04 -2.20 -0.42
C ARG A 136 1.02 -2.07 -1.57
N LEU A 137 0.88 -2.92 -2.58
CA LEU A 137 1.79 -2.93 -3.72
C LEU A 137 1.49 -1.80 -4.71
N VAL A 138 2.56 -1.38 -5.38
CA VAL A 138 2.52 -0.38 -6.46
C VAL A 138 3.26 -0.89 -7.67
N ARG A 139 2.93 -0.33 -8.82
CA ARG A 139 3.69 -0.42 -10.06
C ARG A 139 3.85 0.99 -10.64
N ARG A 140 4.84 1.15 -11.52
CA ARG A 140 4.94 2.36 -12.35
C ARG A 140 4.40 2.03 -13.73
N ASP A 141 3.57 2.91 -14.27
CA ASP A 141 3.12 2.75 -15.66
C ASP A 141 4.29 3.17 -16.56
N ASN A 142 4.85 2.23 -17.33
CA ASN A 142 5.86 2.55 -18.33
C ASN A 142 5.13 3.19 -19.52
N ASN A 143 5.51 4.43 -19.81
CA ASN A 143 4.98 5.21 -20.93
C ASN A 143 5.50 4.66 -22.26
#